data_AF-A0A956KJA8-F1
#
_entry.id   AF-A0A956KJA8-F1
#
_cell.length_a   1.000
_cell.length_b   1.000
_cell.length_c   1.000
_cell.angle_alpha   90.00
_cell.angle_beta   90.00
_cell.angle_gamma   90.00
#
_symmetry.space_group_name_H-M   'P 1'
#
loop_
_entity.id
_entity.type
_entity.pdbx_description
1 polymer ?
#
loop_
_entity_poly.entity_id
_entity_poly.type
_entity_poly.pdbx_seq_one_letter_code
_entity_poly.pdbx_strand_id
1 'polypeptide(L)'
;ENLQTVVADAAVDGIPTYVVGIQISESTDPISGVVPAEQLDEVAVLGGVPLDGGEHQYYSVADQAALAEALDSITADLGCTMALGSDVDPERAALLRVGSELRTQVLDCASEDGWMYVEGDEGLSLALCGQTCADFQASGSIDLEYDCSQE
;
A
#
# COMPACT_ATOMS: atom_id res chain seq x y z
N GLU A 1 -17.93 -18.51 -0.19
CA GLU A 1 -18.43 -17.18 -0.57
C GLU A 1 -18.01 -16.85 -2.01
N ASN A 2 -18.56 -15.78 -2.58
CA ASN A 2 -18.16 -15.27 -3.90
C ASN A 2 -17.08 -14.18 -3.74
N LEU A 3 -16.12 -14.11 -4.67
CA LEU A 3 -14.93 -13.26 -4.58
C LEU A 3 -15.27 -11.78 -4.41
N GLN A 4 -16.25 -11.28 -5.17
CA GLN A 4 -16.68 -9.89 -5.12
C GLN A 4 -17.15 -9.48 -3.71
N THR A 5 -17.88 -10.35 -3.01
CA THR A 5 -18.34 -10.08 -1.64
C THR A 5 -17.17 -9.96 -0.66
N VAL A 6 -16.21 -10.89 -0.73
CA VAL A 6 -15.04 -10.89 0.16
C VAL A 6 -14.19 -9.63 -0.03
N VAL A 7 -14.00 -9.21 -1.29
CA VAL A 7 -13.24 -8.01 -1.61
C VAL A 7 -13.97 -6.73 -1.17
N ALA A 8 -15.29 -6.68 -1.36
CA ALA A 8 -16.10 -5.55 -0.90
C ALA A 8 -16.07 -5.40 0.63
N ASP A 9 -16.19 -6.50 1.38
CA ASP A 9 -16.09 -6.47 2.84
C ASP A 9 -14.69 -6.00 3.29
N ALA A 10 -13.62 -6.49 2.66
CA ALA A 10 -12.26 -6.05 2.96
C ALA A 10 -12.07 -4.54 2.72
N ALA A 11 -12.62 -4.00 1.64
CA ALA A 11 -12.57 -2.57 1.36
C ALA A 11 -13.33 -1.74 2.41
N VAL A 12 -14.47 -2.23 2.92
CA VAL A 12 -15.20 -1.60 4.03
C VAL A 12 -14.37 -1.58 5.32
N ASP A 13 -13.56 -2.62 5.54
CA ASP A 13 -12.62 -2.71 6.65
C ASP A 13 -11.32 -1.90 6.42
N GLY A 14 -11.25 -1.12 5.33
CA GLY A 14 -10.09 -0.27 5.02
C GLY A 14 -8.91 -1.02 4.42
N ILE A 15 -9.12 -2.23 3.90
CA ILE A 15 -8.09 -3.05 3.26
C ILE A 15 -8.23 -2.92 1.73
N PRO A 16 -7.43 -2.07 1.06
CA PRO A 16 -7.51 -1.92 -0.39
C PRO A 16 -7.05 -3.20 -1.10
N THR A 17 -7.71 -3.53 -2.20
CA THR A 17 -7.39 -4.70 -3.02
C THR A 17 -7.02 -4.29 -4.44
N TYR A 18 -5.76 -4.51 -4.82
CA TYR A 18 -5.27 -4.31 -6.17
C TYR A 18 -5.48 -5.58 -7.01
N VAL A 19 -5.95 -5.41 -8.24
CA VAL A 19 -6.24 -6.53 -9.15
C VAL A 19 -5.27 -6.51 -10.33
N VAL A 20 -4.61 -7.64 -10.57
CA VAL A 20 -3.71 -7.82 -11.71
C VAL A 20 -4.22 -8.96 -12.58
N GLY A 21 -4.56 -8.66 -13.82
CA GLY A 21 -5.05 -9.62 -14.80
C GLY A 21 -3.95 -9.99 -15.80
N ILE A 22 -3.58 -11.27 -15.85
CA ILE A 22 -2.55 -11.77 -16.76
C ILE A 22 -3.22 -12.40 -17.99
N GLN A 23 -3.09 -11.76 -19.15
CA GLN A 23 -3.66 -12.23 -20.42
C GLN A 23 -5.13 -12.65 -20.31
N ILE A 24 -5.95 -11.78 -19.74
CA ILE A 24 -7.36 -12.05 -19.46
C ILE A 24 -8.19 -11.93 -20.74
N SER A 25 -9.13 -12.86 -20.91
CA SER A 25 -10.05 -12.85 -22.04
C SER A 25 -11.12 -11.77 -21.90
N GLU A 26 -11.32 -11.01 -22.96
CA GLU A 26 -12.43 -10.06 -23.13
C GLU A 26 -13.66 -10.68 -23.81
N SER A 27 -13.55 -11.94 -24.23
CA SER A 27 -14.69 -12.69 -24.77
C SER A 27 -15.47 -13.40 -23.67
N THR A 28 -16.78 -13.53 -23.88
CA THR A 28 -17.66 -14.32 -23.00
C THR A 28 -17.17 -15.76 -22.90
N ASP A 29 -16.93 -16.21 -21.67
CA ASP A 29 -16.63 -17.60 -21.39
C ASP A 29 -17.86 -18.47 -21.67
N PRO A 30 -17.75 -19.53 -22.48
CA PRO A 30 -18.90 -20.31 -22.91
C PRO A 30 -19.49 -21.21 -21.80
N ILE A 31 -18.78 -21.40 -20.68
CA ILE A 31 -19.22 -22.27 -19.58
C ILE A 31 -19.98 -21.45 -18.53
N SER A 32 -19.40 -20.33 -18.13
CA SER A 32 -19.91 -19.45 -17.07
C SER A 32 -20.81 -18.34 -17.61
N GLY A 33 -20.70 -18.00 -18.90
CA GLY A 33 -21.50 -16.95 -19.53
C GLY A 33 -21.09 -15.53 -19.16
N VAL A 34 -19.96 -15.34 -18.48
CA VAL A 34 -19.42 -14.03 -18.08
C VAL A 34 -18.25 -13.63 -18.95
N VAL A 35 -17.95 -12.34 -19.02
CA VAL A 35 -16.69 -11.85 -19.60
C VAL A 35 -15.66 -11.71 -18.46
N PRO A 36 -14.57 -12.50 -18.47
CA PRO A 36 -13.58 -12.46 -17.38
C PRO A 36 -13.00 -11.08 -17.10
N ALA A 37 -12.72 -10.28 -18.14
CA ALA A 37 -12.24 -8.92 -17.97
C ALA A 37 -13.22 -8.03 -17.19
N GLU A 38 -14.52 -8.06 -17.52
CA GLU A 38 -15.56 -7.30 -16.81
C GLU A 38 -15.69 -7.74 -15.34
N GLN A 39 -15.47 -9.03 -15.05
CA GLN A 39 -15.47 -9.52 -13.68
C GLN A 39 -14.28 -8.99 -12.86
N LEU A 40 -13.11 -8.82 -13.48
CA LEU A 40 -11.96 -8.22 -12.81
C LEU A 40 -12.11 -6.72 -12.62
N ASP A 41 -12.72 -6.02 -13.58
CA ASP A 41 -13.09 -4.60 -13.42
C ASP A 41 -14.02 -4.41 -12.22
N GLU A 42 -15.05 -5.26 -12.08
CA GLU A 42 -15.94 -5.26 -10.91
C GLU A 42 -15.17 -5.49 -9.60
N VAL A 43 -14.27 -6.47 -9.55
CA VAL A 43 -13.47 -6.74 -8.34
C VAL A 43 -12.55 -5.56 -8.01
N ALA A 44 -11.94 -4.91 -9.00
CA ALA A 44 -11.07 -3.76 -8.77
C ALA A 44 -11.83 -2.55 -8.20
N VAL A 45 -13.04 -2.30 -8.71
CA VAL A 45 -13.93 -1.26 -8.17
C VAL A 45 -14.35 -1.57 -6.74
N LEU A 46 -14.77 -2.80 -6.47
CA LEU A 46 -15.16 -3.23 -5.12
C LEU A 46 -13.97 -3.22 -4.15
N GLY A 47 -12.75 -3.41 -4.65
CA GLY A 47 -11.51 -3.38 -3.89
C GLY A 47 -11.06 -1.99 -3.45
N GLY A 48 -11.75 -0.93 -3.88
CA GLY A 48 -11.52 0.45 -3.42
C GLY A 48 -10.37 1.19 -4.08
N VAL A 49 -9.60 0.54 -4.95
CA VAL A 49 -8.46 1.14 -5.69
C VAL A 49 -8.50 0.81 -7.19
N PRO A 50 -9.58 1.16 -7.91
CA PRO A 50 -9.64 0.96 -9.36
C PRO A 50 -8.64 1.87 -10.08
N LEU A 51 -8.04 1.38 -11.17
CA LEU A 51 -7.26 2.21 -12.08
C LEU A 51 -8.16 3.17 -12.85
N ASP A 52 -7.76 4.44 -12.91
CA ASP A 52 -8.42 5.48 -13.68
C ASP A 52 -7.79 5.68 -15.06
N GLY A 53 -8.62 6.02 -16.05
CA GLY A 53 -8.16 6.46 -17.38
C GLY A 53 -7.65 5.38 -18.34
N GLY A 54 -7.67 4.10 -17.91
CA GLY A 54 -7.34 2.94 -18.73
C GLY A 54 -8.57 2.30 -19.42
N GLU A 55 -8.31 1.29 -20.26
CA GLU A 55 -9.35 0.42 -20.84
C GLU A 55 -9.99 -0.49 -19.79
N HIS A 56 -9.19 -0.88 -18.78
CA HIS A 56 -9.61 -1.65 -17.62
C HIS A 56 -9.32 -0.87 -16.33
N GLN A 57 -10.08 -1.20 -15.30
CA GLN A 57 -9.96 -0.71 -13.94
C GLN A 57 -8.98 -1.57 -13.11
N TYR A 58 -8.40 -2.61 -13.70
CA TYR A 58 -7.35 -3.45 -13.13
C TYR A 58 -6.04 -3.36 -13.95
N TYR A 59 -4.92 -3.79 -13.38
CA TYR A 59 -3.64 -3.86 -14.09
C TYR A 59 -3.65 -5.01 -15.10
N SER A 60 -3.87 -4.70 -16.38
CA SER A 60 -3.82 -5.68 -17.47
C SER A 60 -2.38 -5.88 -17.95
N VAL A 61 -1.86 -7.09 -17.82
CA VAL A 61 -0.46 -7.42 -18.15
C VAL A 61 -0.38 -8.57 -19.14
N ALA A 62 0.55 -8.46 -20.07
CA ALA A 62 0.75 -9.45 -21.14
C ALA A 62 1.91 -10.42 -20.88
N ASP A 63 2.85 -10.04 -20.01
CA ASP A 63 4.09 -10.78 -19.78
C ASP A 63 4.71 -10.46 -18.42
N GLN A 64 5.85 -11.11 -18.13
CA GLN A 64 6.55 -11.01 -16.86
C GLN A 64 7.12 -9.61 -16.60
N ALA A 65 7.56 -8.88 -17.63
CA ALA A 65 8.09 -7.54 -17.45
C ALA A 65 6.97 -6.56 -17.06
N ALA A 66 5.85 -6.62 -17.79
CA ALA A 66 4.66 -5.83 -17.46
C ALA A 66 4.09 -6.16 -16.07
N LEU A 67 4.15 -7.42 -15.64
CA LEU A 67 3.77 -7.81 -14.28
C LEU A 67 4.68 -7.17 -13.22
N ALA A 68 5.99 -7.14 -13.45
CA ALA A 68 6.93 -6.51 -12.53
C ALA A 68 6.67 -5.00 -12.41
N GLU A 69 6.39 -4.32 -13.53
CA GLU A 69 6.04 -2.90 -13.53
C GLU A 69 4.71 -2.61 -12.82
N ALA A 70 3.69 -3.46 -13.01
CA ALA A 70 2.41 -3.33 -12.30
C ALA A 70 2.61 -3.47 -10.79
N LEU A 71 3.38 -4.47 -10.35
CA LEU A 71 3.68 -4.67 -8.93
C LEU A 71 4.49 -3.51 -8.35
N ASP A 72 5.49 -3.01 -9.08
CA ASP A 72 6.29 -1.85 -8.66
C ASP A 72 5.40 -0.61 -8.48
N SER A 73 4.48 -0.34 -9.41
CA SER A 73 3.48 0.74 -9.30
C SER A 73 2.55 0.56 -8.10
N ILE A 74 2.06 -0.65 -7.83
CA ILE A 74 1.20 -0.93 -6.67
C ILE A 74 1.98 -0.67 -5.38
N THR A 75 3.25 -1.05 -5.34
CA THR A 75 4.11 -0.81 -4.16
C THR A 75 4.59 0.63 -4.05
N ALA A 76 4.60 1.39 -5.13
CA ALA A 76 4.83 2.83 -5.08
C ALA A 76 3.68 3.57 -4.37
N ASP A 77 2.45 3.02 -4.43
CA ASP A 77 1.30 3.46 -3.62
C ASP A 77 1.40 3.06 -2.14
N LEU A 78 2.31 2.15 -1.76
CA LEU A 78 2.74 2.04 -0.36
C LEU A 78 3.60 3.27 -0.06
N GLY A 79 2.90 4.36 0.23
CA GLY A 79 3.51 5.65 0.49
C GLY A 79 4.55 5.56 1.60
N CYS A 80 5.54 6.43 1.52
CA CYS A 80 6.51 6.63 2.60
C CYS A 80 5.88 7.23 3.86
N THR A 81 4.56 7.47 3.86
CA THR A 81 3.84 8.07 4.98
C THR A 81 2.80 7.08 5.48
N MET A 82 2.79 6.84 6.78
CA MET A 82 1.82 5.96 7.42
C MET A 82 1.14 6.67 8.59
N ALA A 83 -0.18 6.60 8.65
CA ALA A 83 -0.95 7.14 9.76
C ALA A 83 -0.63 6.37 11.05
N LEU A 84 -0.43 7.09 12.14
CA LEU A 84 -0.27 6.50 13.46
C LEU A 84 -1.61 6.53 14.19
N GLY A 85 -1.85 5.51 15.01
CA GLY A 85 -3.02 5.48 15.89
C GLY A 85 -2.98 6.60 16.94
N SER A 86 -4.14 6.89 17.54
CA SER A 86 -4.33 7.95 18.53
C SER A 86 -3.55 7.78 19.83
N ASP A 87 -2.97 6.61 20.08
CA ASP A 87 -2.19 6.28 21.29
C ASP A 87 -0.71 6.67 21.18
N VAL A 88 -0.28 7.24 20.06
CA VAL A 88 1.09 7.70 19.87
C VAL A 88 1.31 9.08 20.49
N ASP A 89 2.33 9.16 21.35
CA ASP A 89 2.82 10.41 21.92
C ASP A 89 4.12 10.85 21.21
N PRO A 90 4.08 11.90 20.36
CA PRO A 90 5.26 12.36 19.63
C PRO A 90 6.32 13.04 20.50
N GLU A 91 5.99 13.37 21.76
CA GLU A 91 6.96 13.98 22.69
C GLU A 91 7.85 12.92 23.37
N ARG A 92 7.49 11.63 23.26
CA ARG A 92 8.31 10.52 23.77
C ARG A 92 9.40 10.16 22.76
N ALA A 93 10.58 9.83 23.29
CA ALA A 93 11.65 9.28 22.49
C ALA A 93 11.21 7.93 21.89
N ALA A 94 11.23 7.85 20.57
CA ALA A 94 10.93 6.64 19.83
C ALA A 94 12.16 6.18 19.04
N LEU A 95 12.29 4.87 18.91
CA LEU A 95 13.30 4.20 18.10
C LEU A 95 12.57 3.55 16.92
N LEU A 96 12.91 3.97 15.71
CA LEU A 96 12.40 3.33 14.50
C LEU A 96 13.44 2.37 13.93
N ARG A 97 13.00 1.18 13.56
CA ARG A 97 13.80 0.21 12.82
C ARG A 97 13.10 -0.18 11.53
N VAL A 98 13.91 -0.41 10.50
CA VAL A 98 13.50 -1.11 9.28
C VAL A 98 14.31 -2.39 9.24
N GLY A 99 13.67 -3.53 9.49
CA GLY A 99 14.37 -4.79 9.78
C GLY A 99 15.21 -4.67 11.06
N SER A 100 16.52 -4.92 10.98
CA SER A 100 17.43 -4.81 12.13
C SER A 100 18.11 -3.43 12.27
N GLU A 101 17.93 -2.55 11.28
CA GLU A 101 18.65 -1.28 11.20
C GLU A 101 17.87 -0.14 11.86
N LEU A 102 18.53 0.54 12.79
CA LEU A 102 17.98 1.73 13.43
C LEU A 102 18.02 2.92 12.47
N ARG A 103 16.92 3.68 12.40
CA ARG A 103 16.80 4.86 11.55
C ARG A 103 16.77 6.12 12.39
N THR A 104 17.46 7.14 11.90
CA THR A 104 17.57 8.43 12.59
C THR A 104 16.30 9.25 12.37
N GLN A 105 15.81 9.87 13.44
CA GLN A 105 14.77 10.87 13.34
C GLN A 105 15.38 12.15 12.74
N VAL A 106 14.80 12.65 11.66
CA VAL A 106 15.29 13.83 10.93
C VAL A 106 14.32 14.99 11.06
N LEU A 107 14.75 16.18 10.65
CA LEU A 107 13.90 17.38 10.68
C LEU A 107 13.29 17.68 9.31
N ASP A 108 13.90 17.20 8.23
CA ASP A 108 13.48 17.49 6.87
C ASP A 108 13.69 16.30 5.91
N CYS A 109 12.60 15.79 5.31
CA CYS A 109 12.69 14.73 4.30
C CYS A 109 13.25 15.20 2.95
N ALA A 110 13.40 16.50 2.69
CA ALA A 110 13.89 16.98 1.40
C ALA A 110 15.42 16.82 1.25
N SER A 111 16.14 16.77 2.37
CA SER A 111 17.61 16.72 2.37
C SER A 111 18.21 15.60 3.23
N GLU A 112 17.40 14.92 4.05
CA GLU A 112 17.88 13.89 4.98
C GLU A 112 17.23 12.52 4.73
N ASP A 113 18.00 11.46 4.98
CA ASP A 113 17.51 10.08 5.02
C ASP A 113 17.18 9.72 6.47
N GLY A 114 15.95 9.26 6.73
CA GLY A 114 15.51 9.02 8.11
C GLY A 114 14.01 8.88 8.25
N TRP A 115 13.46 9.30 9.38
CA TRP A 115 12.02 9.38 9.59
C TRP A 115 11.65 10.64 10.37
N MET A 116 10.43 11.14 10.19
CA MET A 116 9.92 12.28 10.94
C MET A 116 8.41 12.15 11.17
N TYR A 117 7.91 12.81 12.21
CA TYR A 117 6.48 12.99 12.36
C TYR A 117 5.97 14.08 11.42
N VAL A 118 4.84 13.83 10.78
CA VAL A 118 4.13 14.78 9.92
C VAL A 118 2.66 14.79 10.29
N GLU A 119 1.96 15.88 10.01
CA GLU A 119 0.50 15.88 10.07
C GLU A 119 -0.06 15.24 8.79
N GLY A 120 -0.87 14.20 8.95
CA GLY A 120 -1.66 13.58 7.90
C GLY A 120 -3.15 13.87 8.06
N ASP A 121 -3.94 13.48 7.06
CA ASP A 121 -5.40 13.70 7.04
C ASP A 121 -6.14 13.07 8.24
N GLU A 122 -5.61 11.97 8.78
CA GLU A 122 -6.20 11.23 9.92
C GLU A 122 -5.53 11.54 11.27
N GLY A 123 -4.59 12.50 11.31
CA GLY A 123 -3.88 12.90 12.52
C GLY A 123 -2.36 12.78 12.38
N LEU A 124 -1.69 12.32 13.44
CA LEU A 124 -0.23 12.19 13.42
C LEU A 124 0.17 11.04 12.49
N SER A 125 1.07 11.32 11.56
CA SER A 125 1.62 10.33 10.64
C SER A 125 3.14 10.28 10.77
N LEU A 126 3.70 9.17 10.31
CA LEU A 126 5.12 8.93 10.23
C LEU A 126 5.55 9.00 8.77
N ALA A 127 6.45 9.92 8.42
CA ALA A 127 7.08 10.00 7.12
C ALA A 127 8.47 9.37 7.15
N LEU A 128 8.73 8.44 6.25
CA LEU A 128 10.02 7.82 5.99
C LEU A 128 10.70 8.59 4.86
N CYS A 129 11.89 9.12 5.12
CA CYS A 129 12.62 9.98 4.20
C CYS A 129 13.72 9.19 3.47
N GLY A 130 13.82 9.42 2.16
CA GLY A 130 14.90 8.92 1.31
C GLY A 130 15.12 7.40 1.41
N GLN A 131 16.35 6.99 1.72
CA GLN A 131 16.72 5.57 1.78
C GLN A 131 15.91 4.77 2.81
N THR A 132 15.43 5.42 3.88
CA THR A 132 14.58 4.75 4.87
C THR A 132 13.25 4.30 4.27
N CYS A 133 12.66 5.09 3.38
CA CYS A 133 11.45 4.67 2.68
C CYS A 133 11.73 3.53 1.69
N ALA A 134 12.82 3.63 0.92
CA ALA A 134 13.19 2.58 -0.02
C ALA A 134 13.42 1.23 0.69
N ASP A 135 14.08 1.26 1.85
CA ASP A 135 14.32 0.06 2.66
C ASP A 135 13.02 -0.49 3.25
N PHE A 136 12.07 0.37 3.64
CA PHE A 136 10.74 -0.05 4.08
C PHE A 136 9.93 -0.67 2.95
N GLN A 137 9.92 -0.06 1.76
CA GLN A 137 9.23 -0.62 0.59
C GLN A 137 9.79 -1.99 0.20
N ALA A 138 11.10 -2.20 0.40
CA ALA A 138 11.75 -3.48 0.17
C ALA A 138 11.47 -4.52 1.29
N SER A 139 11.40 -4.10 2.56
CA SER A 139 11.23 -5.01 3.70
C SER A 139 9.75 -5.33 3.99
N GLY A 140 8.85 -4.39 3.71
CA GLY A 140 7.43 -4.45 4.03
C GLY A 140 7.08 -4.23 5.51
N SER A 141 8.05 -3.89 6.37
CA SER A 141 7.80 -3.76 7.82
C SER A 141 8.71 -2.74 8.51
N ILE A 142 8.14 -2.02 9.48
CA ILE A 142 8.87 -1.19 10.44
C ILE A 142 8.54 -1.59 11.87
N ASP A 143 9.48 -1.37 12.79
CA ASP A 143 9.25 -1.45 14.23
C ASP A 143 9.43 -0.05 14.84
N LEU A 144 8.40 0.43 15.54
CA LEU A 144 8.44 1.69 16.27
C LEU A 144 8.33 1.39 17.76
N GLU A 145 9.44 1.57 18.48
CA GLU A 145 9.56 1.28 19.91
C GLU A 145 9.60 2.57 20.72
N TYR A 146 8.71 2.73 21.70
CA TYR A 146 8.75 3.86 22.64
C TYR A 146 9.53 3.47 23.89
N ASP A 147 10.44 4.35 24.31
CA ASP A 147 11.13 4.14 25.57
C ASP A 147 10.16 4.45 26.75
N CYS A 148 9.77 3.38 27.45
CA CYS A 148 8.89 3.46 28.61
C CYS A 148 9.64 3.74 29.93
N SER A 149 10.94 4.07 29.91
CA SER A 149 11.74 4.17 31.14
C SER A 149 11.60 5.48 31.93
N GLN A 150 10.62 6.31 31.59
CA GLN A 150 10.30 7.54 32.33
C GLN A 150 8.95 7.37 33.04
N GLU A 151 9.00 6.76 34.23
CA GLU A 151 8.02 6.93 35.32
C GLU A 151 8.64 7.76 36.44
#